data_AF-A0A1V5S627-F1
#
_entry.id   AF-A0A1V5S627-F1
#
_cell.length_a   1.000
_cell.length_b   1.000
_cell.length_c   1.000
_cell.angle_alpha   90.00
_cell.angle_beta   90.00
_cell.angle_gamma   90.00
#
_symmetry.space_group_name_H-M   'P 1'
#
loop_
_entity.id
_entity.type
_entity.pdbx_description
1 polymer ?
#
loop_
_entity_poly.entity_id
_entity_poly.type
_entity_poly.pdbx_seq_one_letter_code
_entity_poly.pdbx_strand_id
1 'polypeptide(L)'
;MNMEISPEALEFLWFLLFGMRYEYAKNNIEKTLLKCARLAYRDFCRTLKYKTDSIAERKEFVGEICASLVSKITDELFKCSSEEEFDKKHKEICEWVITEFNEKDILREPFCYGQAQKWLNMTLKNMIVTGFWDKDENFKRIKNWMHVPVDSNIITKAKIDFQITPENKTWSRWEYDLYIDFQNRIRDGIKKNKKYKNPIDWEFDKWYK
;
A
#
# COMPACT_ATOMS: atom_id res chain seq x y z
N MET A 1 10.74 19.24 22.77
CA MET A 1 11.84 18.29 23.03
C MET A 1 11.91 17.38 21.83
N ASN A 2 12.82 17.65 20.88
CA ASN A 2 13.08 16.71 19.79
C ASN A 2 13.87 15.55 20.41
N MET A 3 13.20 14.43 20.66
CA MET A 3 13.89 13.20 21.04
C MET A 3 14.69 12.72 19.82
N GLU A 4 16.02 12.86 19.86
CA GLU A 4 16.88 12.14 18.93
C GLU A 4 16.84 10.66 19.29
N ILE A 5 16.40 9.83 18.34
CA ILE A 5 16.45 8.38 18.47
C ILE A 5 17.91 7.97 18.32
N SER A 6 18.45 7.19 19.26
CA SER A 6 19.83 6.71 19.16
C SER A 6 20.00 5.82 17.90
N PRO A 7 21.21 5.75 17.32
CA PRO A 7 21.46 4.87 16.17
C PRO A 7 21.08 3.40 16.42
N GLU A 8 21.31 2.91 17.64
CA GLU A 8 20.98 1.54 18.06
C GLU A 8 19.46 1.33 18.12
N ALA A 9 18.73 2.31 18.68
CA ALA A 9 17.28 2.27 18.72
C ALA A 9 16.69 2.33 17.29
N LEU A 10 17.26 3.14 16.41
CA LEU A 10 16.85 3.21 15.00
C LEU A 10 17.08 1.87 14.29
N GLU A 11 18.26 1.27 14.44
CA GLU A 11 18.59 -0.05 13.90
C GLU A 11 17.64 -1.13 14.43
N PHE A 12 17.34 -1.12 15.73
CA PHE A 12 16.40 -2.05 16.34
C PHE A 12 14.98 -1.90 15.79
N LEU A 13 14.47 -0.67 15.69
CA LEU A 13 13.15 -0.39 15.11
C LEU A 13 13.08 -0.82 13.64
N TRP A 14 14.13 -0.57 12.86
CA TRP A 14 14.24 -1.04 11.49
C TRP A 14 14.21 -2.56 11.40
N PHE A 15 14.94 -3.24 12.26
CA PHE A 15 14.93 -4.69 12.34
C PHE A 15 13.54 -5.23 12.72
N LEU A 16 12.83 -4.60 13.65
CA LEU A 16 11.47 -5.01 14.03
C LEU A 16 10.47 -4.83 12.88
N LEU A 17 10.52 -3.69 12.18
CA LEU A 17 9.59 -3.36 11.11
C LEU A 17 9.87 -4.14 9.82
N PHE A 18 11.15 -4.18 9.41
CA PHE A 18 11.56 -4.70 8.11
C PHE A 18 12.32 -6.03 8.19
N GLY A 19 12.68 -6.52 9.36
CA GLY A 19 13.49 -7.73 9.52
C GLY A 19 14.88 -7.59 8.88
N MET A 20 15.40 -6.37 8.80
CA MET A 20 16.70 -6.04 8.20
C MET A 20 17.28 -4.79 8.87
N ARG A 21 18.61 -4.72 8.91
CA ARG A 21 19.35 -3.58 9.46
C ARG A 21 19.21 -2.35 8.57
N TYR A 22 19.16 -1.15 9.17
CA TYR A 22 19.02 0.11 8.45
C TYR A 22 20.18 0.30 7.46
N GLU A 23 21.42 0.13 7.91
CA GLU A 23 22.60 0.32 7.06
C GLU A 23 22.62 -0.67 5.88
N TYR A 24 22.14 -1.90 6.08
CA TYR A 24 21.98 -2.86 4.98
C TYR A 24 20.90 -2.41 4.00
N ALA A 25 19.73 -1.98 4.51
CA ALA A 25 18.60 -1.53 3.70
C ALA A 25 18.95 -0.32 2.83
N LYS A 26 19.66 0.65 3.41
CA LYS A 26 20.10 1.88 2.76
C LYS A 26 21.03 1.60 1.57
N ASN A 27 21.90 0.60 1.69
CA ASN A 27 22.83 0.21 0.63
C ASN A 27 22.24 -0.83 -0.35
N ASN A 28 20.99 -1.29 -0.14
CA ASN A 28 20.33 -2.30 -0.97
C ASN A 28 18.88 -1.90 -1.28
N ILE A 29 18.70 -0.77 -1.98
CA ILE A 29 17.38 -0.16 -2.25
C ILE A 29 16.39 -1.14 -2.89
N GLU A 30 16.81 -1.88 -3.91
CA GLU A 30 15.95 -2.88 -4.57
C GLU A 30 15.42 -3.94 -3.59
N LYS A 31 16.30 -4.48 -2.74
CA LYS A 31 15.90 -5.45 -1.70
C LYS A 31 14.96 -4.83 -0.68
N THR A 32 15.15 -3.56 -0.33
CA THR A 32 14.25 -2.82 0.56
C THR A 32 12.87 -2.64 -0.06
N LEU A 33 12.78 -2.30 -1.35
CA LEU A 33 11.50 -2.18 -2.05
C LEU A 33 10.76 -3.52 -2.12
N LEU A 34 11.47 -4.60 -2.47
CA LEU A 34 10.92 -5.96 -2.42
C LEU A 34 10.44 -6.32 -1.01
N LYS A 35 11.12 -5.86 0.03
CA LYS A 35 10.69 -6.06 1.42
C LYS A 35 9.39 -5.30 1.71
N CYS A 36 9.26 -4.05 1.25
CA CYS A 36 8.03 -3.26 1.40
C CYS A 36 6.81 -3.98 0.80
N ALA A 37 6.96 -4.52 -0.42
CA ALA A 37 5.90 -5.28 -1.09
C ALA A 37 5.56 -6.58 -0.37
N ARG A 38 6.57 -7.32 0.13
CA ARG A 38 6.35 -8.57 0.91
C ARG A 38 5.68 -8.31 2.26
N LEU A 39 6.01 -7.20 2.93
CA LEU A 39 5.34 -6.82 4.17
C LEU A 39 3.87 -6.46 3.90
N ALA A 40 3.63 -5.67 2.85
CA ALA A 40 2.28 -5.31 2.42
C ALA A 40 1.42 -6.54 2.06
N TYR A 41 2.02 -7.56 1.45
CA TYR A 41 1.34 -8.83 1.20
C TYR A 41 0.84 -9.50 2.49
N ARG A 42 1.65 -9.50 3.55
CA ARG A 42 1.30 -10.13 4.84
C ARG A 42 0.08 -9.49 5.51
N ASP A 43 -0.20 -8.22 5.23
CA ASP A 43 -1.34 -7.49 5.81
C ASP A 43 -2.69 -8.06 5.37
N PHE A 44 -2.79 -8.50 4.11
CA PHE A 44 -4.05 -8.96 3.54
C PHE A 44 -4.07 -10.44 3.17
N CYS A 45 -2.93 -11.13 3.13
CA CYS A 45 -2.87 -12.52 2.66
C CYS A 45 -3.78 -13.48 3.45
N ARG A 46 -4.13 -13.14 4.70
CA ARG A 46 -5.13 -13.86 5.50
C ARG A 46 -6.54 -13.90 4.89
N THR A 47 -6.81 -13.04 3.92
CA THR A 47 -8.06 -13.03 3.13
C THR A 47 -8.03 -14.00 1.95
N LEU A 48 -6.86 -14.56 1.63
CA LEU A 48 -6.66 -15.48 0.51
C LEU A 48 -6.85 -16.93 0.95
N LYS A 49 -7.57 -17.70 0.12
CA LYS A 49 -7.75 -19.14 0.30
C LYS A 49 -7.04 -19.85 -0.84
N TYR A 50 -5.85 -20.39 -0.59
CA TYR A 50 -5.07 -21.09 -1.61
C TYR A 50 -5.63 -22.49 -1.91
N LYS A 51 -5.47 -22.93 -3.17
CA LYS A 51 -5.75 -24.31 -3.61
C LYS A 51 -4.62 -25.26 -3.23
N THR A 52 -3.38 -24.85 -3.47
CA THR A 52 -2.15 -25.60 -3.14
C THR A 52 -1.80 -25.45 -1.68
N ASP A 53 -1.31 -26.51 -1.02
CA ASP A 53 -0.72 -26.46 0.33
C ASP A 53 0.79 -26.19 0.32
N SER A 54 1.41 -26.12 -0.87
CA SER A 54 2.83 -25.84 -1.02
C SER A 54 3.18 -24.40 -0.63
N ILE A 55 3.80 -24.22 0.53
CA ILE A 55 4.30 -22.92 0.97
C ILE A 55 5.37 -22.37 0.02
N ALA A 56 6.20 -23.25 -0.56
CA ALA A 56 7.27 -22.88 -1.48
C ALA A 56 6.71 -22.26 -2.76
N GLU A 57 5.73 -22.93 -3.39
CA GLU A 57 5.05 -22.46 -4.60
C GLU A 57 4.38 -21.10 -4.38
N ARG A 58 3.65 -20.95 -3.26
CA ARG A 58 3.02 -19.66 -2.89
C ARG A 58 4.07 -18.55 -2.74
N LYS A 59 5.20 -18.85 -2.09
CA LYS A 59 6.26 -17.88 -1.82
C LYS A 59 6.99 -17.46 -3.09
N GLU A 60 7.23 -18.40 -4.01
CA GLU A 60 7.84 -18.14 -5.32
C GLU A 60 6.96 -17.21 -6.14
N PHE A 61 5.69 -17.58 -6.36
CA PHE A 61 4.74 -16.77 -7.11
C PHE A 61 4.55 -15.37 -6.52
N VAL A 62 4.32 -15.26 -5.21
CA VAL A 62 4.21 -13.95 -4.55
C VAL A 62 5.53 -13.16 -4.67
N GLY A 63 6.67 -13.84 -4.70
CA GLY A 63 7.97 -13.23 -4.94
C GLY A 63 8.10 -12.59 -6.32
N GLU A 64 7.63 -13.28 -7.37
CA GLU A 64 7.57 -12.77 -8.74
C GLU A 64 6.66 -11.54 -8.84
N ILE A 65 5.44 -11.64 -8.27
CA ILE A 65 4.50 -10.52 -8.25
C ILE A 65 5.08 -9.33 -7.48
N CYS A 66 5.77 -9.54 -6.35
CA CYS A 66 6.45 -8.46 -5.63
C CYS A 66 7.49 -7.75 -6.49
N ALA A 67 8.28 -8.49 -7.27
CA ALA A 67 9.31 -7.91 -8.12
C ALA A 67 8.70 -7.05 -9.23
N SER A 68 7.71 -7.60 -9.94
CA SER A 68 6.98 -6.90 -10.98
C SER A 68 6.20 -5.69 -10.44
N LEU A 69 5.56 -5.81 -9.27
CA LEU A 69 4.86 -4.71 -8.61
C LEU A 69 5.81 -3.55 -8.27
N VAL A 70 7.00 -3.85 -7.74
CA VAL A 70 8.01 -2.84 -7.42
C VAL A 70 8.48 -2.12 -8.68
N SER A 71 8.80 -2.85 -9.76
CA SER A 71 9.18 -2.23 -11.03
C SER A 71 8.07 -1.32 -11.56
N LYS A 72 6.81 -1.77 -11.57
CA LYS A 72 5.66 -0.95 -11.99
C LYS A 72 5.50 0.32 -11.15
N ILE A 73 5.71 0.25 -9.85
CA ILE A 73 5.69 1.44 -8.97
C ILE A 73 6.80 2.43 -9.37
N THR A 74 8.04 1.97 -9.51
CA THR A 74 9.18 2.85 -9.80
C THR A 74 9.17 3.37 -11.24
N ASP A 75 8.70 2.55 -12.18
CA ASP A 75 8.76 2.85 -13.60
C ASP A 75 7.52 3.58 -14.12
N GLU A 76 6.37 3.44 -13.46
CA GLU A 76 5.10 4.04 -13.87
C GLU A 76 4.61 5.06 -12.83
N LEU A 77 4.34 4.64 -11.59
CA LEU A 77 3.71 5.54 -10.60
C LEU A 77 4.60 6.73 -10.22
N PHE A 78 5.90 6.52 -9.99
CA PHE A 78 6.80 7.60 -9.61
C PHE A 78 6.92 8.66 -10.71
N LYS A 79 6.67 8.28 -11.97
CA LYS A 79 6.77 9.19 -13.12
C LYS A 79 5.49 9.98 -13.39
N CYS A 80 4.41 9.71 -12.65
CA CYS A 80 3.14 10.42 -12.83
C CYS A 80 3.31 11.92 -12.57
N SER A 81 2.60 12.70 -13.39
CA SER A 81 2.62 14.17 -13.41
C SER A 81 1.33 14.81 -12.90
N SER A 82 0.27 14.01 -12.70
CA SER A 82 -1.02 14.47 -12.18
C SER A 82 -1.72 13.39 -11.32
N GLU A 83 -2.73 13.82 -10.55
CA GLU A 83 -3.61 12.92 -9.77
C GLU A 83 -4.39 11.97 -10.69
N GLU A 84 -4.89 12.46 -11.82
CA GLU A 84 -5.63 11.64 -12.81
C GLU A 84 -4.75 10.56 -13.44
N GLU A 85 -3.51 10.92 -13.81
CA GLU A 85 -2.55 9.96 -14.34
C GLU A 85 -2.19 8.90 -13.27
N PHE A 86 -1.99 9.33 -12.02
CA PHE A 86 -1.75 8.43 -10.91
C PHE A 86 -2.91 7.45 -10.70
N ASP A 87 -4.16 7.94 -10.70
CA ASP A 87 -5.34 7.10 -10.50
C ASP A 87 -5.52 6.09 -11.63
N LYS A 88 -5.27 6.50 -12.88
CA LYS A 88 -5.28 5.61 -14.03
C LYS A 88 -4.21 4.52 -13.91
N LYS A 89 -2.96 4.89 -13.61
CA LYS A 89 -1.87 3.93 -13.44
C LYS A 89 -2.06 3.02 -12.24
N HIS A 90 -2.61 3.54 -11.15
CA HIS A 90 -2.98 2.76 -9.98
C HIS A 90 -4.00 1.67 -10.33
N LYS A 91 -5.03 2.04 -11.11
CA LYS A 91 -6.02 1.10 -11.62
C LYS A 91 -5.39 0.01 -12.49
N GLU A 92 -4.60 0.41 -13.49
CA GLU A 92 -3.91 -0.52 -14.40
C GLU A 92 -3.04 -1.54 -13.63
N ILE A 93 -2.32 -1.10 -12.61
CA ILE A 93 -1.49 -1.98 -11.78
C ILE A 93 -2.36 -2.93 -10.93
N CYS A 94 -3.45 -2.44 -10.35
CA CYS A 94 -4.37 -3.29 -9.58
C CYS A 94 -5.01 -4.36 -10.47
N GLU A 95 -5.48 -3.98 -11.66
CA GLU A 95 -6.05 -4.90 -12.65
C GLU A 95 -5.03 -5.93 -13.11
N TRP A 96 -3.77 -5.53 -13.32
CA TRP A 96 -2.69 -6.45 -13.63
C TRP A 96 -2.51 -7.51 -12.53
N VAL A 97 -2.40 -7.13 -11.24
CA VAL A 97 -2.25 -8.12 -10.15
C VAL A 97 -3.44 -9.07 -10.08
N ILE A 98 -4.66 -8.55 -10.31
CA ILE A 98 -5.89 -9.36 -10.34
C ILE A 98 -5.79 -10.41 -11.45
N THR A 99 -5.40 -10.00 -12.66
CA THR A 99 -5.22 -10.90 -13.80
C THR A 99 -4.19 -11.97 -13.48
N GLU A 100 -2.99 -11.62 -13.01
CA GLU A 100 -1.94 -12.58 -12.69
C GLU A 100 -2.40 -13.64 -11.68
N PHE A 101 -3.10 -13.24 -10.61
CA PHE A 101 -3.60 -14.19 -9.61
C PHE A 101 -4.70 -15.10 -10.14
N ASN A 102 -5.62 -14.55 -10.93
CA ASN A 102 -6.77 -15.28 -11.43
C ASN A 102 -6.39 -16.23 -12.59
N GLU A 103 -5.45 -15.84 -13.46
CA GLU A 103 -4.92 -16.69 -14.52
C GLU A 103 -4.04 -17.82 -13.96
N LYS A 104 -3.26 -17.54 -12.92
CA LYS A 104 -2.48 -18.58 -12.22
C LYS A 104 -3.38 -19.62 -11.55
N ASP A 105 -4.63 -19.26 -11.25
CA ASP A 105 -5.67 -20.13 -10.69
C ASP A 105 -5.29 -20.84 -9.37
N ILE A 106 -4.42 -20.21 -8.57
CA ILE A 106 -3.93 -20.77 -7.30
C ILE A 106 -4.85 -20.51 -6.10
N LEU A 107 -5.91 -19.73 -6.28
CA LEU A 107 -6.87 -19.35 -5.24
C LEU A 107 -8.22 -20.04 -5.42
N ARG A 108 -8.85 -20.44 -4.31
CA ARG A 108 -10.20 -21.04 -4.29
C ARG A 108 -11.30 -20.05 -4.65
N GLU A 109 -11.03 -18.77 -4.46
CA GLU A 109 -11.94 -17.66 -4.76
C GLU A 109 -11.15 -16.61 -5.56
N PRO A 110 -11.79 -15.90 -6.50
CA PRO A 110 -11.11 -14.87 -7.29
C PRO A 110 -10.41 -13.83 -6.43
N PHE A 111 -9.26 -13.38 -6.89
CA PHE A 111 -8.60 -12.19 -6.38
C PHE A 111 -9.38 -10.96 -6.84
N CYS A 112 -9.72 -10.07 -5.90
CA CYS A 112 -10.57 -8.90 -6.16
C CYS A 112 -9.80 -7.58 -6.04
N TYR A 113 -10.37 -6.50 -6.57
CA TYR A 113 -9.78 -5.16 -6.53
C TYR A 113 -9.47 -4.69 -5.10
N GLY A 114 -10.36 -4.98 -4.15
CA GLY A 114 -10.16 -4.76 -2.73
C GLY A 114 -8.84 -5.31 -2.15
N GLN A 115 -8.38 -6.47 -2.64
CA GLN A 115 -7.11 -7.08 -2.24
C GLN A 115 -5.92 -6.44 -2.97
N ALA A 116 -6.08 -6.19 -4.27
CA ALA A 116 -5.06 -5.53 -5.09
C ALA A 116 -4.70 -4.14 -4.56
N GLN A 117 -5.70 -3.29 -4.30
CA GLN A 117 -5.47 -1.94 -3.75
C GLN A 117 -4.78 -2.01 -2.39
N LYS A 118 -5.14 -2.98 -1.52
CA LYS A 118 -4.55 -3.08 -0.19
C LYS A 118 -3.07 -3.37 -0.31
N TRP A 119 -2.69 -4.27 -1.22
CA TRP A 119 -1.29 -4.58 -1.48
C TRP A 119 -0.51 -3.38 -2.02
N LEU A 120 -0.99 -2.75 -3.09
CA LEU A 120 -0.31 -1.62 -3.72
C LEU A 120 -0.18 -0.44 -2.74
N ASN A 121 -1.26 -0.07 -2.06
CA ASN A 121 -1.28 1.07 -1.15
C ASN A 121 -0.43 0.82 0.10
N MET A 122 -0.45 -0.40 0.66
CA MET A 122 0.44 -0.74 1.78
C MET A 122 1.90 -0.79 1.33
N THR A 123 2.18 -1.16 0.09
CA THR A 123 3.55 -1.15 -0.45
C THR A 123 4.08 0.29 -0.49
N LEU A 124 3.31 1.22 -1.06
CA LEU A 124 3.66 2.64 -1.11
C LEU A 124 3.80 3.24 0.29
N LYS A 125 2.90 2.90 1.23
CA LYS A 125 3.01 3.31 2.63
C LYS A 125 4.30 2.81 3.27
N ASN A 126 4.64 1.53 3.08
CA ASN A 126 5.88 0.96 3.60
C ASN A 126 7.11 1.67 3.00
N MET A 127 7.07 2.04 1.72
CA MET A 127 8.13 2.85 1.10
C MET A 127 8.27 4.23 1.77
N ILE A 128 7.17 4.89 2.15
CA ILE A 128 7.23 6.14 2.93
C ILE A 128 7.90 5.91 4.28
N VAL A 129 7.53 4.85 5.00
CA VAL A 129 8.09 4.52 6.33
C VAL A 129 9.61 4.30 6.26
N THR A 130 10.16 3.90 5.11
CA THR A 130 11.62 3.79 4.96
C THR A 130 12.35 5.13 5.04
N GLY A 131 11.71 6.25 4.74
CA GLY A 131 12.36 7.57 4.65
C GLY A 131 13.43 7.72 3.57
N PHE A 132 13.72 6.66 2.78
CA PHE A 132 14.75 6.71 1.73
C PHE A 132 14.40 7.61 0.56
N TRP A 133 13.11 7.86 0.38
CA TRP A 133 12.55 8.60 -0.76
C TRP A 133 12.18 10.03 -0.39
N ASP A 134 12.48 10.47 0.83
CA ASP A 134 12.15 11.81 1.32
C ASP A 134 12.87 12.94 0.59
N LYS A 135 13.90 12.62 -0.21
CA LYS A 135 14.61 13.59 -1.07
C LYS A 135 14.25 13.46 -2.55
N ASP A 136 13.49 12.44 -2.92
CA ASP A 136 13.07 12.22 -4.30
C ASP A 136 11.84 13.09 -4.61
N GLU A 137 12.00 14.07 -5.51
CA GLU A 137 10.93 15.02 -5.86
C GLU A 137 9.76 14.36 -6.59
N ASN A 138 10.00 13.27 -7.31
CA ASN A 138 8.95 12.48 -7.93
C ASN A 138 8.11 11.78 -6.86
N PHE A 139 8.79 11.15 -5.89
CA PHE A 139 8.12 10.48 -4.77
C PHE A 139 7.32 11.46 -3.90
N LYS A 140 7.89 12.62 -3.56
CA LYS A 140 7.20 13.69 -2.82
C LYS A 140 5.94 14.17 -3.53
N ARG A 141 6.02 14.34 -4.86
CA ARG A 141 4.89 14.79 -5.67
C ARG A 141 3.75 13.78 -5.60
N ILE A 142 4.04 12.51 -5.86
CA ILE A 142 3.01 11.47 -5.88
C ILE A 142 2.43 11.16 -4.51
N LYS A 143 3.18 11.42 -3.42
CA LYS A 143 2.68 11.25 -2.03
C LYS A 143 1.34 11.98 -1.81
N ASN A 144 1.12 13.12 -2.47
CA ASN A 144 -0.12 13.87 -2.35
C ASN A 144 -1.33 13.19 -3.01
N TRP A 145 -1.08 12.30 -3.98
CA TRP A 145 -2.11 11.59 -4.75
C TRP A 145 -2.31 10.16 -4.27
N MET A 146 -1.40 9.62 -3.47
CA MET A 146 -1.47 8.24 -2.97
C MET A 146 -2.80 7.94 -2.29
N HIS A 147 -3.33 6.77 -2.63
CA HIS A 147 -4.52 6.20 -2.03
C HIS A 147 -4.23 5.61 -0.66
N VAL A 148 -5.20 5.72 0.27
CA VAL A 148 -5.07 5.04 1.56
C VAL A 148 -5.26 3.53 1.41
N PRO A 149 -4.51 2.70 2.15
CA PRO A 149 -4.67 1.25 2.12
C PRO A 149 -5.97 0.81 2.81
N VAL A 150 -7.07 0.68 2.06
CA VAL A 150 -8.40 0.44 2.63
C VAL A 150 -8.48 -0.92 3.29
N ASP A 151 -8.87 -0.92 4.55
CA ASP A 151 -9.30 -2.09 5.32
C ASP A 151 -10.45 -1.69 6.27
N SER A 152 -10.88 -2.63 7.12
CA SER A 152 -11.95 -2.39 8.10
C SER A 152 -11.65 -1.25 9.08
N ASN A 153 -10.37 -1.01 9.43
CA ASN A 153 -9.99 0.08 10.32
C ASN A 153 -10.14 1.43 9.59
N ILE A 154 -9.59 1.52 8.37
CA ILE A 154 -9.72 2.74 7.54
C ILE A 154 -11.18 3.10 7.30
N ILE A 155 -12.05 2.11 7.02
CA ILE A 155 -13.49 2.35 6.86
C ILE A 155 -14.11 2.92 8.15
N THR A 156 -13.74 2.36 9.31
CA THR A 156 -14.23 2.83 10.61
C THR A 156 -13.80 4.27 10.88
N LYS A 157 -12.53 4.61 10.60
CA LYS A 157 -11.99 5.96 10.82
C LYS A 157 -12.58 6.97 9.83
N ALA A 158 -12.78 6.59 8.57
CA ALA A 158 -13.45 7.42 7.57
C ALA A 158 -14.91 7.72 7.94
N LYS A 159 -15.62 6.75 8.54
CA LYS A 159 -16.97 6.98 9.08
C LYS A 159 -16.97 8.02 10.20
N ILE A 160 -16.01 7.94 11.13
CA ILE A 160 -15.91 8.87 12.26
C ILE A 160 -15.52 10.28 11.80
N ASP A 161 -14.46 10.39 11.00
CA ASP A 161 -13.87 11.68 10.66
C ASP A 161 -14.60 12.40 9.53
N PHE A 162 -15.13 11.65 8.56
CA PHE A 162 -15.67 12.19 7.31
C PHE A 162 -17.12 11.77 7.04
N GLN A 163 -17.74 10.99 7.94
CA GLN A 163 -19.10 10.46 7.75
C GLN A 163 -19.24 9.63 6.48
N ILE A 164 -18.14 8.97 6.06
CA ILE A 164 -18.10 8.10 4.89
C ILE A 164 -18.49 6.69 5.32
N THR A 165 -19.63 6.22 4.81
CA THR A 165 -20.02 4.81 4.91
C THR A 165 -20.14 4.25 3.49
N PRO A 166 -19.28 3.29 3.10
CA PRO A 166 -19.41 2.59 1.83
C PRO A 166 -20.60 1.60 1.87
N GLU A 167 -20.97 1.03 0.72
CA GLU A 167 -21.91 -0.09 0.67
C GLU A 167 -21.48 -1.23 1.63
N ASN A 168 -22.45 -2.01 2.13
CA ASN A 168 -22.20 -3.12 3.05
C ASN A 168 -21.56 -4.33 2.33
N LYS A 169 -20.34 -4.13 1.83
CA LYS A 169 -19.48 -5.14 1.23
C LYS A 169 -18.16 -5.15 1.98
N THR A 170 -17.62 -6.34 2.24
CA THR A 170 -16.28 -6.50 2.80
C THR A 170 -15.26 -5.85 1.87
N TRP A 171 -14.37 -5.00 2.39
CA TRP A 171 -13.38 -4.24 1.59
C TRP A 171 -12.56 -5.12 0.65
N SER A 172 -12.25 -6.36 1.04
CA SER A 172 -11.46 -7.30 0.23
C SER A 172 -12.21 -7.80 -1.01
N ARG A 173 -13.51 -7.53 -1.10
CA ARG A 173 -14.42 -7.88 -2.20
C ARG A 173 -14.96 -6.66 -2.93
N TRP A 174 -14.36 -5.49 -2.73
CA TRP A 174 -14.74 -4.30 -3.49
C TRP A 174 -14.25 -4.40 -4.93
N GLU A 175 -15.07 -3.86 -5.82
CA GLU A 175 -14.73 -3.55 -7.20
C GLU A 175 -14.17 -2.13 -7.32
N TYR A 176 -13.61 -1.80 -8.47
CA TYR A 176 -12.97 -0.51 -8.72
C TYR A 176 -13.88 0.70 -8.39
N ASP A 177 -15.13 0.68 -8.85
CA ASP A 177 -16.03 1.84 -8.73
C ASP A 177 -16.34 2.19 -7.27
N LEU A 178 -16.62 1.18 -6.45
CA LEU A 178 -16.83 1.38 -5.01
C LEU A 178 -15.55 1.84 -4.32
N TYR A 179 -14.41 1.31 -4.72
CA TYR A 179 -13.11 1.70 -4.20
C TYR A 179 -12.77 3.16 -4.52
N ILE A 180 -12.91 3.59 -5.77
CA ILE A 180 -12.50 4.93 -6.19
C ILE A 180 -13.46 5.99 -5.65
N ASP A 181 -14.76 5.71 -5.56
CA ASP A 181 -15.71 6.58 -4.83
C ASP A 181 -15.25 6.82 -3.39
N PHE A 182 -14.88 5.73 -2.69
CA PHE A 182 -14.41 5.83 -1.31
C PHE A 182 -13.13 6.67 -1.18
N GLN A 183 -12.14 6.48 -2.06
CA GLN A 183 -10.92 7.29 -2.08
C GLN A 183 -11.19 8.77 -2.36
N ASN A 184 -12.05 9.07 -3.34
CA ASN A 184 -12.42 10.44 -3.68
C ASN A 184 -13.14 11.14 -2.53
N ARG A 185 -14.04 10.44 -1.84
CA ARG A 185 -14.70 10.99 -0.65
C ARG A 185 -13.73 11.27 0.49
N ILE A 186 -12.69 10.45 0.66
CA ILE A 186 -11.59 10.72 1.61
C ILE A 186 -10.83 11.98 1.21
N ARG A 187 -10.43 12.10 -0.07
CA ARG A 187 -9.74 13.30 -0.59
C ARG A 187 -10.58 14.55 -0.36
N ASP A 188 -11.88 14.50 -0.62
CA ASP A 188 -12.80 15.61 -0.37
C ASP A 188 -12.93 15.96 1.11
N GLY A 189 -13.03 14.96 1.99
CA GLY A 189 -13.05 15.14 3.44
C GLY A 189 -11.80 15.87 3.95
N ILE A 190 -10.63 15.50 3.42
CA ILE A 190 -9.34 16.13 3.73
C ILE A 190 -9.27 17.56 3.20
N LYS A 191 -9.65 17.78 1.94
CA LYS A 191 -9.70 19.13 1.34
C LYS A 191 -10.60 20.07 2.14
N LYS A 192 -11.75 19.57 2.64
CA LYS A 192 -12.71 20.34 3.44
C LYS A 192 -12.20 20.68 4.85
N ASN A 193 -11.59 19.71 5.54
CA ASN A 193 -11.17 19.92 6.93
C ASN A 193 -9.84 20.69 7.09
N LYS A 194 -9.00 20.74 6.04
CA LYS A 194 -7.67 21.39 6.01
C LYS A 194 -6.71 21.00 7.13
N LYS A 195 -7.00 19.92 7.86
CA LYS A 195 -6.20 19.41 8.98
C LYS A 195 -5.03 18.56 8.47
N TYR A 196 -5.24 17.84 7.38
CA TYR A 196 -4.25 16.97 6.77
C TYR A 196 -3.90 17.49 5.38
N LYS A 197 -2.64 17.31 4.95
CA LYS A 197 -2.19 17.78 3.64
C LYS A 197 -2.60 16.84 2.51
N ASN A 198 -2.64 15.54 2.78
CA ASN A 198 -2.96 14.49 1.81
C ASN A 198 -3.56 13.25 2.53
N PRO A 199 -4.13 12.28 1.78
CA PRO A 199 -4.73 11.06 2.33
C PRO A 199 -3.80 10.23 3.22
N ILE A 200 -2.52 10.13 2.85
CA ILE A 200 -1.56 9.35 3.61
C ILE A 200 -1.22 10.00 4.96
N ASP A 201 -1.09 11.33 5.02
CA ASP A 201 -0.86 12.03 6.29
C ASP A 201 -2.05 11.85 7.26
N TRP A 202 -3.28 11.79 6.74
CA TRP A 202 -4.45 11.41 7.55
C TRP A 202 -4.34 9.95 8.02
N GLU A 203 -4.01 9.02 7.14
CA GLU A 203 -3.89 7.61 7.49
C GLU A 203 -2.83 7.36 8.57
N PHE A 204 -1.65 8.00 8.48
CA PHE A 204 -0.62 7.91 9.50
C PHE A 204 -1.11 8.42 10.86
N ASP A 205 -1.84 9.55 10.93
CA ASP A 205 -2.43 10.05 12.19
C ASP A 205 -3.45 9.06 12.78
N LYS A 206 -4.16 8.31 11.94
CA LYS A 206 -5.14 7.31 12.37
C LYS A 206 -4.53 5.96 12.71
N TRP A 207 -3.33 5.66 12.24
CA TRP A 207 -2.64 4.41 12.58
C TRP A 207 -2.28 4.34 14.07
N TYR A 208 -1.96 5.48 14.69
CA TYR A 208 -1.55 5.56 16.10
C TYR A 208 -2.72 5.65 17.10
N LYS A 209 -3.97 5.72 16.64
CA LYS A 209 -5.18 6.01 17.45
C LYS A 209 -6.26 4.98 17.23
#